data_AF-A0A117M3D6-F1
#
_entry.id   AF-A0A117M3D6-F1
#
_cell.length_a   1.000
_cell.length_b   1.000
_cell.length_c   1.000
_cell.angle_alpha   90.00
_cell.angle_beta   90.00
_cell.angle_gamma   90.00
#
_symmetry.space_group_name_H-M   'P 1'
#
loop_
_entity.id
_entity.type
_entity.pdbx_description
1 polymer ?
#
loop_
_entity_poly.entity_id
_entity_poly.type
_entity_poly.pdbx_seq_one_letter_code
_entity_poly.pdbx_strand_id
1 'polypeptide(L)' 'MIIRVCMGSACLMKGSPEVSKRLVELVTEHGLSRFTTIKGSHCMGPCSDGVVVDIDEKRFTNISVHNIDDFFKKEILQRE' A
#
# COMPACT_ATOMS: atom_id res chain seq x y z
N MET A 1 6.23 -7.50 -8.62
CA MET A 1 5.10 -7.13 -7.75
C MET A 1 4.68 -5.69 -8.00
N ILE A 2 3.40 -5.43 -8.29
CA ILE A 2 2.86 -4.08 -8.44
C ILE A 2 1.91 -3.78 -7.28
N ILE A 3 2.27 -2.76 -6.49
CA ILE A 3 1.46 -2.25 -5.39
C ILE A 3 0.77 -0.97 -5.86
N ARG A 4 -0.56 -0.97 -5.87
CA ARG A 4 -1.37 0.20 -6.21
C ARG A 4 -1.97 0.76 -4.93
N VAL A 5 -1.73 2.03 -4.65
CA VAL A 5 -2.28 2.73 -3.48
C VAL A 5 -3.39 3.68 -3.92
N CYS A 6 -4.52 3.68 -3.22
CA CYS A 6 -5.64 4.55 -3.56
C CYS A 6 -5.30 6.00 -3.20
N MET A 7 -5.27 6.86 -4.23
CA MET A 7 -5.04 8.30 -4.09
C MET A 7 -6.33 9.10 -4.27
N GLY A 8 -7.50 8.46 -4.07
CA GLY A 8 -8.79 9.15 -4.05
C GLY A 8 -8.94 10.06 -2.81
N SER A 9 -9.82 11.05 -2.88
CA SER A 9 -10.04 12.06 -1.84
C SER A 9 -10.26 11.48 -0.43
N ALA A 10 -11.10 10.46 -0.30
CA ALA A 10 -11.36 9.80 0.98
C ALA A 10 -10.11 9.07 1.53
N CYS A 11 -9.31 8.44 0.66
CA CYS A 11 -8.08 7.77 1.09
C CYS A 11 -7.00 8.79 1.46
N LEU A 12 -6.96 9.93 0.78
CA LEU A 12 -6.06 11.03 1.10
C LEU A 12 -6.30 11.56 2.52
N MET A 13 -7.56 11.80 2.89
CA MET A 13 -7.91 12.24 4.26
C MET A 13 -7.62 11.19 5.33
N LYS A 14 -7.55 9.91 4.96
CA LYS A 14 -7.25 8.79 5.86
C LYS A 14 -5.75 8.45 5.94
N GLY A 15 -4.88 9.26 5.31
CA GLY A 15 -3.42 9.08 5.40
C GLY A 15 -2.80 8.22 4.31
N SER A 16 -3.43 8.08 3.13
CA SER A 16 -2.82 7.35 2.01
C SER A 16 -1.43 7.86 1.58
N PRO A 17 -1.09 9.16 1.66
CA PRO A 17 0.26 9.62 1.39
C PRO A 17 1.29 9.04 2.36
N GLU A 18 0.95 8.98 3.64
CA GLU A 18 1.83 8.46 4.68
C GLU A 18 2.04 6.94 4.50
N VAL A 19 0.96 6.21 4.19
CA VAL A 19 1.03 4.79 3.82
C VAL A 19 1.94 4.57 2.61
N SER A 20 1.78 5.39 1.56
CA SER A 20 2.60 5.26 0.34
C SER A 20 4.07 5.54 0.61
N LYS A 21 4.37 6.55 1.44
CA LYS A 21 5.73 6.90 1.83
C LYS A 21 6.37 5.76 2.63
N ARG A 22 5.65 5.23 3.62
CA ARG A 22 6.14 4.12 4.46
C ARG A 22 6.39 2.86 3.64
N LEU A 23 5.54 2.57 2.65
CA LEU A 23 5.79 1.46 1.70
C LEU A 23 7.09 1.65 0.91
N VAL A 24 7.37 2.85 0.41
CA VAL A 24 8.61 3.13 -0.33
C VAL A 24 9.84 2.95 0.57
N GLU A 25 9.77 3.43 1.82
CA GLU A 25 10.81 3.21 2.83
C GLU A 25 11.06 1.72 3.06
N LEU A 26 10.01 0.95 3.37
CA LEU A 26 10.11 -0.50 3.62
C LEU A 26 10.67 -1.28 2.43
N VAL A 27 10.23 -0.97 1.21
CA VAL A 27 10.76 -1.58 -0.02
C VAL A 27 12.25 -1.28 -0.19
N THR A 28 12.68 -0.06 0.14
CA THR A 28 14.08 0.37 0.05
C THR A 28 14.93 -0.28 1.14
N GLU A 29 14.46 -0.30 2.38
CA GLU A 29 15.11 -0.93 3.54
C GLU A 29 15.40 -2.42 3.30
N HIS A 30 14.49 -3.12 2.61
CA HIS A 30 14.61 -4.55 2.31
C HIS A 30 15.25 -4.83 0.93
N GLY A 31 15.68 -3.81 0.19
CA GLY A 31 16.33 -3.98 -1.12
C GLY A 31 15.41 -4.49 -2.24
N LEU A 32 14.09 -4.37 -2.05
CA LEU A 32 13.06 -4.89 -2.97
C LEU A 32 12.69 -3.89 -4.08
N SER A 33 13.35 -2.73 -4.14
CA SER A 33 13.04 -1.66 -5.11
C SER A 33 13.13 -2.10 -6.57
N ARG A 34 13.84 -3.19 -6.87
CA ARG A 34 13.95 -3.77 -8.22
C ARG A 34 12.80 -4.73 -8.57
N PHE A 35 12.15 -5.31 -7.56
CA PHE A 35 11.10 -6.31 -7.72
C PHE A 35 9.70 -5.77 -7.45
N THR A 36 9.62 -4.68 -6.68
CA THR A 36 8.39 -4.04 -6.25
C THR A 36 8.24 -2.65 -6.85
N THR A 37 7.12 -2.41 -7.54
CA THR A 37 6.76 -1.10 -8.09
C THR A 37 5.53 -0.56 -7.39
N ILE A 38 5.66 0.57 -6.70
CA ILE A 38 4.55 1.27 -6.05
C ILE A 38 3.99 2.30 -7.02
N LYS A 39 2.68 2.26 -7.26
CA LYS A 39 1.95 3.20 -8.12
C LYS A 39 0.77 3.80 -7.39
N GLY A 40 0.51 5.08 -7.61
CA GLY A 40 -0.78 5.67 -7.26
C GLY A 40 -1.85 5.15 -8.23
N SER A 41 -3.02 4.84 -7.71
CA SER A 41 -4.21 4.54 -8.49
C SER A 41 -5.32 5.54 -8.15
N HIS A 42 -6.29 5.66 -9.04
CA HIS A 42 -7.50 6.45 -8.81
C HIS A 42 -8.40 5.79 -7.75
N CYS A 43 -9.64 6.23 -7.63
CA CYS A 43 -10.59 5.64 -6.69
C CYS A 43 -10.72 4.13 -6.92
N MET A 44 -10.32 3.32 -5.93
CA MET A 44 -10.42 1.85 -5.99
C MET A 44 -11.63 1.30 -5.23
N GLY A 45 -12.17 2.08 -4.29
CA GLY A 45 -13.33 1.73 -3.47
C GLY A 45 -13.17 0.44 -2.62
N PRO A 46 -14.07 0.23 -1.64
CA PRO A 46 -14.99 1.21 -1.07
C PRO A 46 -14.24 2.24 -0.20
N CYS A 47 -14.72 3.48 -0.17
CA CYS A 47 -14.12 4.57 0.63
C CYS A 47 -14.28 4.34 2.15
N SER A 48 -15.33 3.62 2.55
CA SER A 48 -15.65 3.27 3.95
C SER A 48 -14.44 2.66 4.67
N ASP A 49 -13.69 1.81 3.96
CA ASP A 49 -12.52 1.10 4.48
C ASP A 49 -11.21 1.57 3.84
N GLY A 50 -11.14 2.83 3.39
CA GLY A 50 -9.85 3.45 3.05
C GLY A 50 -8.88 3.43 4.24
N VAL A 51 -7.57 3.36 4.04
CA VAL A 51 -6.83 3.36 2.76
C VAL A 51 -6.91 2.00 2.07
N VAL A 52 -7.16 2.01 0.76
CA VAL A 52 -7.24 0.80 -0.08
C VAL A 52 -5.93 0.62 -0.84
N VAL A 53 -5.40 -0.59 -0.83
CA VAL A 53 -4.18 -1.01 -1.53
C VAL A 53 -4.45 -2.28 -2.32
N ASP A 54 -4.09 -2.32 -3.60
CA ASP A 54 -4.15 -3.54 -4.43
C ASP A 54 -2.72 -4.04 -4.69
N ILE A 55 -2.41 -5.30 -4.38
CA ILE A 55 -1.13 -5.96 -4.69
C ILE A 55 -1.40 -7.09 -5.67
N ASP A 56 -0.85 -7.00 -6.88
CA ASP A 56 -0.98 -8.04 -7.92
C ASP A 56 -2.43 -8.59 -8.01
N GLU A 57 -3.39 -7.66 -8.11
CA GLU A 57 -4.85 -7.93 -8.22
C GLU A 57 -5.57 -8.37 -6.93
N LYS A 58 -4.86 -8.56 -5.82
CA LYS A 58 -5.47 -8.77 -4.50
C LYS A 58 -5.70 -7.43 -3.79
N ARG A 59 -6.95 -7.18 -3.41
CA ARG A 59 -7.37 -5.96 -2.69
C ARG A 59 -7.23 -6.10 -1.19
N PHE A 60 -6.72 -5.03 -0.58
CA PHE A 60 -6.61 -4.85 0.85
C PHE A 60 -7.20 -3.50 1.24
N THR A 61 -7.94 -3.50 2.34
CA THR A 61 -8.60 -2.32 2.89
C THR A 61 -8.19 -2.13 4.34
N ASN A 62 -8.56 -0.98 4.90
CA ASN A 62 -8.26 -0.58 6.26
C ASN A 62 -6.75 -0.51 6.55
N ILE A 63 -5.97 -0.09 5.54
CA ILE A 63 -4.54 0.11 5.67
C ILE A 63 -4.28 1.49 6.29
N SER A 64 -3.32 1.56 7.20
CA SER A 64 -2.89 2.78 7.88
C SER A 64 -1.40 2.72 8.22
N VAL A 65 -0.82 3.84 8.59
CA VAL A 65 0.57 3.93 9.06
C VAL A 65 0.88 3.02 10.27
N HIS A 66 -0.13 2.62 11.03
CA HIS A 66 0.05 1.76 12.21
C HIS A 66 0.16 0.28 11.86
N ASN A 67 -0.43 -0.15 10.74
CA ASN A 67 -0.48 -1.57 10.34
C ASN A 67 0.30 -1.90 9.07
N ILE A 68 0.82 -0.88 8.38
CA ILE A 68 1.52 -1.03 7.10
C ILE A 68 2.80 -1.87 7.22
N ASP A 69 3.51 -1.79 8.34
CA ASP A 69 4.70 -2.59 8.62
C ASP A 69 4.38 -4.09 8.72
N ASP A 70 3.33 -4.44 9.46
CA ASP A 70 2.86 -5.83 9.58
C ASP A 70 2.28 -6.35 8.27
N PHE A 71 1.52 -5.50 7.58
CA PHE A 71 0.98 -5.79 6.25
C PHE A 71 2.10 -6.09 5.25
N PHE A 72 3.15 -5.27 5.23
CA PHE A 72 4.31 -5.45 4.37
C PHE A 72 5.02 -6.78 4.67
N LYS A 73 5.23 -7.09 5.95
CA LYS A 73 5.84 -8.37 6.34
C LYS A 73 5.03 -9.58 5.87
N LYS A 74 3.71 -9.53 6.03
CA LYS A 74 2.81 -10.67 5.73
C LYS A 74 2.53 -10.85 4.24
N GLU A 75 2.35 -9.77 3.49
CA GLU A 75 1.89 -9.86 2.09
C GLU A 75 3.00 -9.62 1.07
N ILE A 76 4.09 -8.94 1.45
CA ILE A 76 5.19 -8.60 0.54
C ILE A 76 6.42 -9.48 0.86
N LEU A 77 6.96 -9.42 2.09
CA LEU A 77 8.16 -10.18 2.46
C LEU A 77 7.96 -11.70 2.46
N GLN A 78 6.80 -12.21 2.89
CA GLN A 78 6.55 -13.66 2.90
C GLN A 78 6.39 -14.27 1.49
N ARG A 79 6.31 -13.46 0.44
CA ARG A 79 6.15 -13.93 -0.95
C ARG A 79 7.48 -14.08 -1.70
N GLU A 80 8.61 -13.72 -1.08
CA GLU A 80 9.97 -13.84 -1.65
C GLU A 80 10.84 -14.87 -0.90
#